data_AF-A0A520HZ99-F1
#
_entry.id   AF-A0A520HZ99-F1
#
_cell.length_a   1.000
_cell.length_b   1.000
_cell.length_c   1.000
_cell.angle_alpha   90.00
_cell.angle_beta   90.00
_cell.angle_gamma   90.00
#
_symmetry.space_group_name_H-M   'P 1'
#
loop_
_entity.id
_entity.type
_entity.pdbx_description
1 polymer ?
#
loop_
_entity_poly.entity_id
_entity_poly.type
_entity_poly.pdbx_seq_one_letter_code
_entity_poly.pdbx_strand_id
1 'polypeptide(L)' 'MTDHSPAPALLAKAETLVEALPYMQRYAGKTFVVKYGGHAMGDPEAAR' A
#
# COMPACT_ATOMS: atom_id res chain seq x y z
N MET A 1 -18.69 19.57 -20.57
CA MET A 1 -18.75 18.22 -19.96
C MET A 1 -17.34 17.69 -20.01
N THR A 2 -16.64 17.68 -18.87
CA THR A 2 -15.23 17.24 -18.79
C THR A 2 -15.18 15.72 -18.85
N ASP A 3 -14.25 15.19 -19.64
CA ASP A 3 -13.98 13.77 -19.67
C ASP A 3 -13.37 13.33 -18.33
N HIS A 4 -14.04 12.39 -17.66
CA HIS A 4 -13.60 11.81 -16.39
C HIS A 4 -13.04 10.40 -16.58
N SER A 5 -12.74 10.00 -17.81
CA SER A 5 -12.12 8.70 -18.09
C SER A 5 -10.79 8.60 -17.33
N PRO A 6 -10.68 7.69 -16.36
CA PRO A 6 -9.46 7.56 -15.59
C PRO A 6 -8.35 6.99 -16.47
N ALA A 7 -7.14 7.53 -16.32
CA ALA A 7 -5.96 6.90 -16.92
C ALA A 7 -5.86 5.44 -16.45
N PRO A 8 -5.42 4.48 -17.29
CA PRO A 8 -5.38 3.06 -16.94
C PRO A 8 -4.64 2.74 -15.62
N ALA A 9 -3.60 3.52 -15.29
CA ALA A 9 -2.88 3.39 -14.03
C ALA A 9 -3.74 3.71 -12.78
N LEU A 10 -4.70 4.63 -12.91
CA LEU A 10 -5.63 4.96 -11.83
C LEU A 10 -6.66 3.85 -11.62
N LEU A 11 -7.08 3.17 -12.70
CA LEU A 11 -7.97 2.01 -12.61
C LEU A 11 -7.28 0.86 -11.87
N ALA A 12 -6.06 0.50 -12.27
CA ALA A 12 -5.28 -0.55 -11.60
C ALA A 12 -5.04 -0.25 -10.10
N LYS A 13 -4.80 1.02 -9.76
CA LYS A 13 -4.69 1.45 -8.36
C LYS A 13 -6.01 1.32 -7.61
N ALA A 14 -7.13 1.70 -8.24
CA ALA A 14 -8.45 1.55 -7.64
C ALA A 14 -8.79 0.08 -7.36
N GLU A 15 -8.48 -0.82 -8.30
CA GLU A 15 -8.64 -2.27 -8.14
C GLU A 15 -7.86 -2.78 -6.92
N THR A 16 -6.56 -2.44 -6.83
CA THR A 16 -5.71 -2.82 -5.68
C THR A 16 -6.29 -2.34 -4.35
N LEU A 17 -6.83 -1.12 -4.31
CA LEU A 17 -7.42 -0.55 -3.09
C LEU A 17 -8.73 -1.25 -2.70
N VAL A 18 -9.55 -1.62 -3.67
CA VAL A 18 -10.79 -2.37 -3.44
C VAL A 18 -10.47 -3.76 -2.88
N GLU A 19 -9.47 -4.45 -3.42
CA GLU A 19 -8.99 -5.74 -2.91
C GLU A 19 -8.42 -5.64 -1.49
N ALA A 20 -7.72 -4.55 -1.18
CA ALA A 20 -7.14 -4.32 0.14
C ALA A 20 -8.18 -3.94 1.21
N LEU A 21 -9.36 -3.43 0.81
CA LEU A 21 -10.36 -2.84 1.70
C LEU A 21 -10.82 -3.77 2.86
N PRO A 22 -11.13 -5.06 2.64
CA PRO A 22 -11.53 -5.96 3.73
C PRO A 22 -10.43 -6.12 4.80
N TYR A 23 -9.16 -6.12 4.40
CA TYR A 23 -8.03 -6.20 5.33
C TYR A 23 -7.88 -4.93 6.16
N MET A 24 -8.02 -3.75 5.53
CA MET A 24 -7.99 -2.46 6.23
C MET A 24 -9.09 -2.38 7.29
N GLN A 25 -10.31 -2.81 6.95
CA GLN A 25 -11.44 -2.81 7.88
C GLN A 25 -11.24 -3.80 9.03
N ARG A 26 -10.75 -5.01 8.75
CA ARG A 26 -10.50 -6.05 9.75
C ARG A 26 -9.56 -5.59 10.87
N TYR A 27 -8.57 -4.77 10.53
CA TYR A 27 -7.52 -4.32 11.45
C TYR A 27 -7.60 -2.85 11.84
N ALA A 28 -8.70 -2.18 11.49
CA ALA A 28 -8.93 -0.80 11.91
C ALA A 28 -8.89 -0.69 13.45
N GLY A 29 -8.09 0.27 13.94
CA GLY A 29 -7.90 0.50 15.38
C GLY A 29 -7.11 -0.57 16.13
N LYS A 30 -6.50 -1.55 15.45
CA LYS A 30 -5.64 -2.54 16.09
C LYS A 30 -4.19 -2.05 16.15
N THR A 31 -3.47 -2.49 17.18
CA THR A 31 -2.03 -2.22 17.33
C THR A 31 -1.24 -3.44 16.85
N PHE A 32 -0.26 -3.21 15.98
CA PHE A 32 0.68 -4.22 15.53
C PHE A 32 2.05 -3.98 16.15
N VAL A 33 2.64 -5.01 16.73
CA VAL A 33 4.05 -5.00 17.15
C VAL A 33 4.86 -5.62 16.02
N VAL A 34 5.63 -4.80 15.30
CA VAL A 34 6.46 -5.24 14.19
C VAL A 34 7.91 -5.26 14.64
N LYS A 35 8.53 -6.44 14.66
CA LYS A 35 9.98 -6.56 14.84
C LYS A 35 10.66 -6.23 13.53
N TYR A 36 11.34 -5.09 13.48
CA TYR A 36 12.18 -4.69 12.34
C TYR A 36 13.63 -5.13 12.56
N GLY A 37 14.22 -5.86 11.60
CA GLY A 37 15.59 -6.38 11.72
C GLY A 37 16.03 -7.28 10.55
N GLY A 38 17.29 -7.72 10.57
CA GLY A 38 17.87 -8.60 9.54
C GLY A 38 17.83 -7.99 8.14
N HIS A 39 17.49 -8.80 7.13
CA HIS A 39 17.38 -8.36 5.72
C HIS A 39 16.37 -7.23 5.47
N ALA A 40 15.40 -7.03 6.37
CA ALA A 40 14.47 -5.91 6.27
C ALA A 40 15.14 -4.55 6.50
N MET A 41 16.32 -4.51 7.14
CA MET A 41 17.10 -3.29 7.36
C MET A 41 17.83 -2.79 6.11
N GLY A 42 17.79 -3.56 5.00
CA GLY A 42 18.44 -3.19 3.75
C GLY A 42 19.96 -3.02 3.88
N ASP A 43 20.57 -2.48 2.83
CA ASP A 43 21.96 -2.00 2.85
C ASP A 43 21.95 -0.47 3.05
N PRO A 44 22.57 0.06 4.11
CA PRO A 44 22.71 1.50 4.33
C PRO A 44 23.42 2.24 3.18
N GLU A 45 24.31 1.58 2.43
CA GLU A 45 25.06 2.19 1.32
C GLU A 45 24.25 2.24 0.01
N ALA A 46 23.16 1.47 -0.13
CA ALA A 46 22.19 1.62 -1.22
C ALA A 46 21.24 2.83 -1.02
N ALA A 47 21.39 3.54 0.11
CA ALA A 47 20.66 4.75 0.44
C ALA A 47 21.41 6.06 0.05
N ARG A 48 22.49 5.96 -0.74
CA ARG A 48 23.15 7.10 -1.40
C ARG A 48 22.57 7.40 -2.77
#